data_AF-A0A6L3XLD3-F1
#
_entry.id   AF-A0A6L3XLD3-F1
#
_cell.length_a   1.000
_cell.length_b   1.000
_cell.length_c   1.000
_cell.angle_alpha   90.00
_cell.angle_beta   90.00
_cell.angle_gamma   90.00
#
_symmetry.space_group_name_H-M   'P 1'
#
loop_
_entity.id
_entity.type
_entity.pdbx_description
1 polymer ?
#
loop_
_entity_poly.entity_id
_entity_poly.type
_entity_poly.pdbx_seq_one_letter_code
_entity_poly.pdbx_strand_id
1 'polypeptide(L)'
;SSGAVSDVEKKNEAKSLTLSYERFGRRQTESRMALTFPVTSEGKYTLSMTSESSDAYEPGSVWPQPDSMYSRGNTLFLVYDRLQQTDKFTVLLFITPSKAGKWTNSIRVNNEPDIHFWQFIYP
;
A
#
# COMPACT_ATOMS: atom_id res chain seq x y z
N SER A 1 21.11 0.12 -13.27
CA SER A 1 20.46 1.35 -13.75
C SER A 1 19.31 1.66 -12.82
N SER A 2 19.55 2.43 -11.77
CA SER A 2 18.54 2.89 -10.81
C SER A 2 18.22 4.33 -11.19
N GLY A 3 17.18 4.52 -11.99
CA GLY A 3 16.72 5.84 -12.42
C GLY A 3 15.31 6.06 -11.94
N ALA A 4 15.02 7.29 -11.53
CA ALA A 4 13.74 7.86 -11.08
C ALA A 4 12.58 7.77 -12.12
N VAL A 5 12.55 6.73 -12.96
CA VAL A 5 11.64 6.58 -14.11
C VAL A 5 10.46 5.66 -13.78
N SER A 6 10.49 4.94 -12.65
CA SER A 6 9.42 4.03 -12.23
C SER A 6 8.53 4.56 -11.11
N ASP A 7 8.86 5.67 -10.47
CA ASP A 7 8.02 6.21 -9.39
C ASP A 7 6.70 6.74 -9.94
N VAL A 8 5.59 6.23 -9.42
CA VAL A 8 4.25 6.64 -9.81
C VAL A 8 3.50 7.13 -8.58
N GLU A 9 2.85 8.28 -8.72
CA GLU A 9 1.85 8.76 -7.77
C GLU A 9 0.44 8.55 -8.33
N LYS A 10 -0.47 8.05 -7.50
CA LYS A 10 -1.90 7.91 -7.79
C LYS A 10 -2.72 8.46 -6.64
N LYS A 11 -3.90 8.99 -6.94
CA LYS A 11 -4.91 9.39 -5.96
C LYS A 11 -6.21 8.67 -6.24
N ASN A 12 -7.01 8.42 -5.20
CA ASN A 12 -8.37 7.93 -5.40
C ASN A 12 -9.27 9.05 -5.92
N GLU A 13 -10.48 8.71 -6.37
CA GLU A 13 -11.43 9.68 -6.94
C GLU A 13 -11.79 10.81 -5.95
N ALA A 14 -11.91 10.47 -4.66
CA ALA A 14 -12.18 11.41 -3.58
C ALA A 14 -10.98 12.30 -3.21
N LYS A 15 -9.79 12.04 -3.76
CA LYS A 15 -8.51 12.69 -3.39
C LYS A 15 -8.18 12.60 -1.89
N SER A 16 -8.74 11.62 -1.20
CA SER A 16 -8.54 11.33 0.23
C SER A 16 -7.40 10.35 0.50
N LEU A 17 -6.91 9.65 -0.53
CA LEU A 17 -5.74 8.77 -0.45
C LEU A 17 -4.78 9.07 -1.60
N THR A 18 -3.48 9.13 -1.30
CA THR A 18 -2.38 9.19 -2.26
C THR A 18 -1.48 7.97 -2.08
N LEU A 19 -1.18 7.27 -3.18
CA LEU A 19 -0.24 6.17 -3.24
C LEU A 19 0.97 6.59 -4.07
N SER A 20 2.17 6.49 -3.52
CA SER A 20 3.45 6.57 -4.24
C SER A 20 4.15 5.22 -4.19
N TYR A 21 4.56 4.70 -5.36
CA TYR A 21 5.15 3.36 -5.47
C TYR A 21 6.01 3.22 -6.72
N GLU A 22 6.90 2.23 -6.72
CA GLU A 22 7.66 1.84 -7.91
C GLU A 22 6.81 0.96 -8.83
N ARG A 23 6.57 1.44 -10.05
CA ARG A 23 5.81 0.78 -11.10
C ARG A 23 6.44 -0.53 -11.59
N PHE A 24 7.76 -0.62 -11.51
CA PHE A 24 8.57 -1.74 -11.96
C PHE A 24 9.42 -2.25 -10.79
N GLY A 25 9.23 -3.50 -10.41
CA GLY A 25 9.97 -4.15 -9.33
C GLY A 25 10.76 -5.36 -9.82
N ARG A 26 11.49 -6.00 -8.91
CA ARG A 26 12.19 -7.27 -9.15
C ARG A 26 11.73 -8.28 -8.11
N ARG A 27 11.57 -9.54 -8.53
CA ARG A 27 11.24 -10.63 -7.62
C ARG A 27 12.31 -10.71 -6.52
N GLN A 28 11.90 -11.01 -5.29
CA GLN A 28 12.79 -11.13 -4.12
C GLN A 28 13.59 -9.85 -3.80
N THR A 29 13.21 -8.70 -4.35
CA THR A 29 13.76 -7.40 -4.00
C THR A 29 12.69 -6.60 -3.28
N GLU A 30 12.98 -6.16 -2.06
CA GLU A 30 12.07 -5.32 -1.30
C GLU A 30 11.83 -3.99 -2.03
N SER A 31 10.57 -3.56 -2.06
CA SER A 31 10.13 -2.29 -2.61
C SER A 31 9.25 -1.56 -1.59
N ARG A 32 9.19 -0.24 -1.70
CA ARG A 32 8.44 0.61 -0.77
C ARG A 32 7.20 1.22 -1.44
N MET A 33 6.07 1.16 -0.75
CA MET A 33 4.88 1.94 -1.05
C MET A 33 4.68 2.99 0.04
N ALA A 34 4.38 4.23 -0.35
CA ALA A 34 4.01 5.29 0.57
C ALA A 34 2.54 5.67 0.36
N LEU A 35 1.77 5.56 1.44
CA LEU A 35 0.33 5.77 1.48
C LEU A 35 0.01 6.95 2.36
N THR A 36 -0.49 8.02 1.76
CA THR A 36 -0.72 9.29 2.45
C THR A 36 -2.20 9.64 2.44
N PHE A 37 -2.77 9.91 3.61
CA PHE A 37 -4.15 10.34 3.77
C PHE A 37 -4.29 11.31 4.97
N PRO A 38 -5.28 12.21 4.96
CA PRO A 38 -5.60 13.02 6.13
C PRO A 38 -6.37 12.18 7.17
N VAL A 39 -6.17 12.48 8.44
CA VAL A 39 -6.99 11.97 9.55
C VAL A 39 -7.96 13.09 9.93
N THR A 40 -9.15 13.05 9.35
CA THR A 40 -10.19 14.07 9.53
C THR A 40 -11.01 13.87 10.81
N SER A 41 -11.08 12.63 11.31
CA SER A 41 -11.75 12.25 12.55
C SER A 41 -10.82 11.36 13.35
N GLU A 42 -10.63 11.64 14.65
CA GLU A 42 -9.80 10.78 15.49
C GLU A 42 -10.38 9.36 15.60
N GLY A 43 -9.50 8.38 15.76
CA GLY A 43 -9.88 7.00 16.05
C GLY A 43 -9.33 5.99 15.05
N LYS A 44 -10.16 5.01 14.72
CA LYS A 44 -9.74 3.81 14.00
C LYS A 44 -9.67 4.02 12.49
N TYR A 45 -8.50 3.72 11.92
CA TYR A 45 -8.26 3.67 10.49
C TYR A 45 -7.76 2.29 10.08
N THR A 46 -8.36 1.74 9.04
CA THR A 46 -7.96 0.46 8.45
C THR A 46 -7.49 0.69 7.02
N LEU A 47 -6.19 0.52 6.78
CA LEU A 47 -5.67 0.42 5.43
C LEU A 47 -5.82 -1.02 4.95
N SER A 48 -6.27 -1.21 3.72
CA SER A 48 -6.34 -2.54 3.10
C SER A 48 -5.73 -2.54 1.71
N MET A 49 -4.84 -3.50 1.44
CA MET A 49 -4.24 -3.75 0.13
C MET A 49 -4.70 -5.11 -0.37
N THR A 50 -5.40 -5.17 -1.49
CA THR A 50 -5.81 -6.41 -2.14
C THR A 50 -4.97 -6.65 -3.37
N SER A 51 -4.43 -7.86 -3.50
CA SER A 51 -3.69 -8.31 -4.69
C SER A 51 -4.50 -9.35 -5.46
N GLU A 52 -4.13 -9.61 -6.71
CA GLU A 52 -4.71 -10.72 -7.49
C GLU A 52 -4.51 -12.10 -6.83
N SER A 53 -3.43 -12.28 -6.05
CA SER A 53 -3.16 -13.49 -5.27
C SER A 53 -2.62 -13.17 -3.88
N SER A 54 -2.95 -13.99 -2.88
CA SER A 54 -2.49 -13.85 -1.49
C SER A 54 -0.98 -14.04 -1.31
N ASP A 55 -0.31 -14.67 -2.29
CA ASP A 55 1.13 -14.95 -2.30
C ASP A 55 1.90 -14.14 -3.36
N ALA A 56 1.28 -13.06 -3.86
CA ALA A 56 1.95 -12.15 -4.81
C ALA A 56 3.10 -11.38 -4.13
N TYR A 57 2.93 -11.05 -2.85
CA TYR A 57 3.85 -10.26 -2.06
C TYR A 57 4.03 -10.84 -0.66
N GLU A 58 5.27 -10.91 -0.21
CA GLU A 58 5.63 -11.09 1.18
C GLU A 58 5.61 -9.72 1.88
N PRO A 59 4.80 -9.52 2.93
CA PRO A 59 4.80 -8.28 3.69
C PRO A 59 6.11 -8.17 4.50
N GLY A 60 6.80 -7.05 4.34
CA GLY A 60 7.96 -6.67 5.13
C GLY A 60 7.57 -5.77 6.31
N SER A 61 8.43 -4.79 6.59
CA SER A 61 8.17 -3.81 7.66
C SER A 61 7.07 -2.81 7.28
N VAL A 62 6.41 -2.25 8.29
CA VAL A 62 5.44 -1.15 8.13
C VAL A 62 5.80 -0.03 9.10
N TRP A 63 5.83 1.20 8.62
CA TRP A 63 6.04 2.38 9.45
C TRP A 63 4.99 3.48 9.16
N PRO A 64 4.35 4.10 10.16
CA PRO A 64 4.39 3.72 11.56
C PRO A 64 3.78 2.33 11.76
N GLN A 65 4.21 1.65 12.83
CA GLN A 65 3.74 0.29 13.13
C GLN A 65 2.22 0.32 13.40
N PRO A 66 1.42 -0.53 12.74
CA PRO A 66 0.00 -0.64 13.03
C PRO A 66 -0.23 -1.34 14.38
N ASP A 67 -1.34 -1.01 15.06
CA ASP A 67 -1.79 -1.71 16.27
C ASP A 67 -2.14 -3.18 15.96
N SER A 68 -2.57 -3.48 14.73
CA SER A 68 -2.78 -4.85 14.26
C SER A 68 -2.51 -5.01 12.76
N MET A 69 -1.95 -6.15 12.37
CA MET A 69 -1.74 -6.53 10.97
C MET A 69 -2.19 -7.97 10.74
N TYR A 70 -3.02 -8.20 9.73
CA TYR A 70 -3.49 -9.53 9.37
C TYR A 70 -3.89 -9.61 7.91
N SER A 71 -3.94 -10.83 7.37
CA SER A 71 -4.42 -11.08 6.02
C SER A 71 -5.73 -11.88 6.05
N ARG A 72 -6.63 -11.60 5.11
CA ARG A 72 -7.83 -12.39 4.87
C ARG A 72 -8.06 -12.51 3.36
N GLY A 73 -8.03 -13.74 2.84
CA GLY A 73 -8.01 -13.96 1.39
C GLY A 73 -6.77 -13.31 0.78
N ASN A 74 -6.95 -12.51 -0.28
CA ASN A 74 -5.86 -11.82 -0.96
C ASN A 74 -5.62 -10.40 -0.43
N THR A 75 -6.18 -10.06 0.72
CA THR A 75 -6.13 -8.70 1.29
C THR A 75 -5.32 -8.66 2.57
N LEU A 76 -4.31 -7.79 2.59
CA LEU A 76 -3.56 -7.39 3.79
C LEU A 76 -4.28 -6.20 4.45
N PHE A 77 -4.47 -6.27 5.76
CA PHE A 77 -5.07 -5.21 6.58
C PHE A 77 -4.04 -4.67 7.57
N LEU A 78 -3.89 -3.34 7.59
CA LEU A 78 -3.12 -2.61 8.60
C LEU A 78 -4.10 -1.73 9.39
N VAL A 79 -4.15 -1.94 10.70
CA VAL A 79 -5.13 -1.28 11.58
C VAL A 79 -4.41 -0.34 12.53
N TYR A 80 -4.88 0.90 12.59
CA TYR A 80 -4.45 1.93 13.52
C TYR A 80 -5.67 2.35 14.35
N ASP A 81 -5.71 2.06 15.65
CA ASP A 81 -6.92 2.22 16.45
C ASP A 81 -7.14 3.64 16.97
N ARG A 82 -6.08 4.45 17.06
CA ARG A 82 -6.07 5.74 17.78
C ARG A 82 -5.33 6.86 17.04
N LEU A 83 -5.55 6.99 15.73
CA LEU A 83 -4.96 8.11 14.99
C LEU A 83 -5.53 9.44 15.47
N GLN A 84 -4.64 10.41 15.65
CA GLN A 84 -4.97 11.79 16.00
C GLN A 84 -5.22 12.61 14.74
N GLN A 85 -6.00 13.68 14.84
CA GLN A 85 -6.23 14.56 13.70
C GLN A 85 -4.92 15.09 13.13
N THR A 86 -4.78 14.99 11.81
CA THR A 86 -3.62 15.50 11.07
C THR A 86 -3.97 15.64 9.61
N ASP A 87 -3.45 16.68 8.97
CA ASP A 87 -3.61 16.88 7.53
C ASP A 87 -2.87 15.81 6.71
N LYS A 88 -1.90 15.13 7.31
CA LYS A 88 -1.04 14.17 6.61
C LYS A 88 -0.54 13.07 7.53
N PHE A 89 -1.17 11.90 7.43
CA PHE A 89 -0.65 10.65 7.94
C PHE A 89 -0.05 9.83 6.79
N THR A 90 1.16 9.30 6.96
CA THR A 90 1.87 8.53 5.92
C THR A 90 2.27 7.15 6.44
N VAL A 91 1.80 6.11 5.76
CA VAL A 91 2.21 4.72 5.97
C VAL A 91 3.21 4.30 4.89
N LEU A 92 4.38 3.87 5.32
CA LEU A 92 5.39 3.21 4.52
C LEU A 92 5.20 1.70 4.66
N LEU A 93 4.83 1.05 3.57
CA LEU A 93 4.66 -0.39 3.47
C LEU A 93 5.80 -0.95 2.62
N PHE A 94 6.63 -1.79 3.22
CA PHE A 94 7.69 -2.50 2.52
C PHE A 94 7.19 -3.89 2.12
N ILE A 95 7.30 -4.24 0.84
CA ILE A 95 6.83 -5.52 0.31
C ILE A 95 7.87 -6.13 -0.63
N THR A 96 7.98 -7.45 -0.57
CA THR A 96 8.87 -8.23 -1.44
C THR A 96 8.02 -9.06 -2.39
N PRO A 97 8.06 -8.80 -3.70
CA PRO A 97 7.31 -9.60 -4.67
C PRO A 97 7.86 -11.03 -4.75
N SER A 98 7.00 -12.03 -4.60
CA SER A 98 7.41 -13.45 -4.63
C SER A 98 7.31 -14.07 -6.02
N LYS A 99 6.61 -13.43 -6.96
CA LYS A 99 6.36 -13.92 -8.32
C LYS A 99 6.57 -12.84 -9.39
N ALA A 100 7.15 -13.22 -10.52
CA ALA A 100 7.32 -12.34 -11.68
C ALA A 100 6.00 -12.15 -12.44
N GLY A 101 5.90 -11.06 -13.22
CA GLY A 101 4.74 -10.76 -14.07
C GLY A 101 4.07 -9.42 -13.75
N LYS A 102 2.94 -9.16 -14.42
CA LYS A 102 2.07 -8.01 -14.12
C LYS A 102 1.11 -8.41 -13.00
N TRP A 103 1.06 -7.59 -11.95
CA TRP A 103 0.19 -7.76 -10.81
C TRP A 103 -0.73 -6.55 -10.67
N THR A 104 -2.03 -6.77 -10.66
CA THR A 104 -3.02 -5.71 -10.36
C THR A 104 -3.37 -5.74 -8.88
N ASN A 105 -3.48 -4.54 -8.30
CA ASN A 105 -3.75 -4.35 -6.89
C ASN A 105 -4.80 -3.25 -6.70
N SER A 106 -5.48 -3.28 -5.56
CA SER A 106 -6.26 -2.16 -5.05
C SER A 106 -5.85 -1.81 -3.64
N ILE A 107 -5.87 -0.53 -3.31
CA ILE A 107 -5.59 -0.06 -1.95
C ILE A 107 -6.59 1.00 -1.52
N ARG A 108 -7.06 0.92 -0.28
CA ARG A 108 -8.02 1.87 0.28
C ARG A 108 -7.81 2.09 1.77
N VAL A 109 -8.32 3.22 2.26
CA VAL A 109 -8.42 3.54 3.68
C VAL A 109 -9.89 3.51 4.08
N ASN A 110 -10.22 2.77 5.13
CA ASN A 110 -11.58 2.58 5.62
C ASN A 110 -12.51 2.10 4.50
N ASN A 111 -13.64 2.80 4.33
CA ASN A 111 -14.66 2.51 3.32
C ASN A 111 -14.67 3.57 2.20
N GLU A 112 -13.57 4.32 2.05
CA GLU A 112 -13.36 5.28 0.97
C GLU A 112 -13.08 4.59 -0.37
N PRO A 113 -13.23 5.30 -1.50
CA PRO A 113 -12.86 4.78 -2.82
C PRO A 113 -11.41 4.30 -2.87
N ASP A 114 -11.18 3.21 -3.57
CA ASP A 114 -9.88 2.59 -3.72
C ASP A 114 -9.02 3.24 -4.81
N ILE A 115 -7.72 2.98 -4.73
CA ILE A 115 -6.76 3.23 -5.81
C ILE A 115 -6.47 1.89 -6.48
N HIS A 116 -6.87 1.75 -7.73
CA HIS A 116 -6.42 0.67 -8.59
C HIS A 116 -5.06 1.00 -9.21
N PHE A 117 -4.13 0.06 -9.07
CA PHE A 117 -2.80 0.17 -9.65
C PHE A 117 -2.28 -1.19 -10.10
N TRP A 118 -1.19 -1.20 -10.85
CA TRP A 118 -0.51 -2.42 -11.22
C TRP A 118 0.98 -2.24 -10.95
N GLN A 119 1.71 -3.32 -10.67
CA GLN A 119 3.18 -3.38 -10.75
C GLN A 119 3.60 -4.42 -11.80
N PHE A 120 4.76 -4.22 -12.43
CA PHE A 120 5.38 -5.26 -13.25
C PHE A 120 6.66 -5.71 -12.59
N ILE A 121 6.74 -7.00 -12.27
CA ILE A 121 7.83 -7.60 -11.51
C ILE A 121 8.70 -8.41 -12.46
N TYR A 122 9.94 -7.97 -12.63
CA TYR A 122 10.94 -8.73 -13.37
C TYR A 122 11.39 -9.97 -12.58
N PRO A 123 11.78 -11.07 -13.26
CA PRO A 123 12.28 -12.29 -12.63
C PRO A 123 13.48 -12.10 -11.70
#